data_AF-A0A519TKY8-F1
#
_entry.id   AF-A0A519TKY8-F1
#
_cell.length_a   1.000
_cell.length_b   1.000
_cell.length_c   1.000
_cell.angle_alpha   90.00
_cell.angle_beta   90.00
_cell.angle_gamma   90.00
#
_symmetry.space_group_name_H-M   'P 1'
#
loop_
_entity.id
_entity.type
_entity.pdbx_description
1 polymer ?
#
loop_
_entity_poly.entity_id
_entity_poly.type
_entity_poly.pdbx_seq_one_letter_code
_entity_poly.pdbx_strand_id
1 'polypeptide(L)'
;MANNLYYNERTQKHSFFSVKEKAWHSLGTIIEAYPTTAEALQFAGLNYTVEKRPLFTLDNVNFDLLNALADGIEPAVPVPNYYANVRTDTEEVLGVVGKDYQIVQNIEAFSF
;
A
#
# COMPACT_ATOMS: atom_id res chain seq x y z
N MET A 1 2.96 12.67 -21.29
CA MET A 1 2.15 12.75 -20.06
C MET A 1 2.69 11.69 -19.10
N ALA A 2 3.08 12.07 -17.89
CA ALA A 2 3.47 11.11 -16.87
C ALA A 2 2.21 10.38 -16.39
N ASN A 3 2.25 9.06 -16.38
CA ASN A 3 1.17 8.24 -15.84
C ASN A 3 1.49 7.97 -14.38
N ASN A 4 0.76 8.59 -13.46
CA ASN A 4 0.88 8.34 -12.02
C ASN A 4 0.11 7.06 -11.64
N LEU A 5 0.40 5.95 -12.35
CA LEU A 5 -0.16 4.64 -12.07
C LEU A 5 0.79 3.88 -11.17
N TYR A 6 0.28 3.40 -10.04
CA TYR A 6 1.04 2.58 -9.11
C TYR A 6 1.64 1.36 -9.84
N TYR A 7 2.93 1.12 -9.62
CA TYR A 7 3.65 -0.03 -10.12
C TYR A 7 3.99 -0.94 -8.94
N ASN A 8 3.50 -2.18 -9.00
CA ASN A 8 3.80 -3.18 -8.00
C ASN A 8 5.11 -3.90 -8.36
N GLU A 9 6.18 -3.62 -7.62
CA GLU A 9 7.49 -4.24 -7.82
C GLU A 9 7.48 -5.77 -7.61
N ARG A 10 6.59 -6.30 -6.78
CA ARG A 10 6.51 -7.76 -6.55
C ARG A 10 5.87 -8.49 -7.72
N THR A 11 4.81 -7.93 -8.29
CA THR A 11 4.10 -8.56 -9.42
C THR A 11 4.57 -8.07 -10.78
N GLN A 12 5.42 -7.04 -10.83
CA GLN A 12 5.88 -6.35 -12.03
C GLN A 12 4.71 -5.89 -12.92
N LYS A 13 3.67 -5.33 -12.29
CA LYS A 13 2.42 -4.91 -12.96
C LYS A 13 1.95 -3.55 -12.46
N HIS A 14 1.32 -2.78 -13.35
CA HIS A 14 0.62 -1.55 -12.97
C HIS A 14 -0.79 -1.85 -12.46
N SER A 15 -1.24 -1.08 -11.47
CA SER A 15 -2.60 -1.15 -10.95
C SER A 15 -3.62 -0.50 -11.89
N PHE A 16 -3.83 -1.13 -13.04
CA PHE A 16 -4.75 -0.67 -14.09
C PHE A 16 -5.14 -1.83 -15.01
N PHE A 17 -6.38 -1.80 -15.52
CA PHE A 17 -6.80 -2.67 -16.62
C PHE A 17 -7.68 -1.93 -17.63
N SER A 18 -7.73 -2.44 -18.86
CA SER A 18 -8.65 -2.00 -19.91
C SER A 18 -9.35 -3.20 -20.56
N VAL A 19 -10.55 -2.98 -21.11
CA VAL A 19 -11.35 -4.04 -21.75
C VAL A 19 -11.22 -3.91 -23.27
N LYS A 20 -10.84 -5.00 -23.95
CA LYS A 20 -10.69 -5.17 -25.42
C LYS A 20 -9.66 -4.29 -26.11
N GLU A 21 -9.45 -3.07 -25.64
CA GLU A 21 -8.57 -2.10 -26.27
C GLU A 21 -7.39 -1.75 -25.37
N LYS A 22 -6.26 -1.46 -26.00
CA LYS A 22 -5.05 -1.00 -25.33
C LYS A 22 -5.23 0.45 -24.92
N ALA A 23 -5.00 0.76 -23.64
CA ALA A 23 -4.95 2.15 -23.18
C ALA A 23 -3.81 2.92 -23.88
N TRP A 24 -4.01 4.23 -24.06
CA TRP A 24 -3.06 5.11 -24.76
C TRP A 24 -1.64 5.09 -24.17
N HIS A 25 -1.50 4.84 -22.87
CA HIS A 25 -0.21 4.73 -22.18
C HIS A 25 0.43 3.35 -22.26
N SER A 26 -0.26 2.34 -22.82
CA SER A 26 0.25 0.97 -22.95
C SER A 26 0.64 0.29 -21.63
N LEU A 27 0.07 0.72 -20.50
CA LEU A 27 0.31 0.15 -19.17
C LEU A 27 -0.92 -0.61 -18.68
N GLY A 28 -0.71 -1.58 -17.80
CA GLY A 28 -1.77 -2.38 -17.18
C GLY A 28 -2.14 -3.63 -17.99
N THR A 29 -3.23 -4.27 -17.57
CA THR A 29 -3.69 -5.55 -18.14
C THR A 29 -4.84 -5.32 -19.12
N ILE A 30 -4.82 -5.96 -20.29
CA ILE A 30 -5.97 -5.96 -21.22
C ILE A 30 -6.77 -7.23 -20.96
N ILE A 31 -8.07 -7.07 -20.71
CA ILE A 31 -9.01 -8.18 -20.51
C ILE A 31 -10.05 -8.20 -21.63
N GLU A 32 -10.59 -9.37 -21.94
CA GLU A 32 -11.54 -9.56 -23.05
C GLU A 32 -13.01 -9.33 -22.63
N ALA A 33 -13.36 -9.80 -21.44
CA ALA A 33 -14.71 -9.75 -20.91
C ALA A 33 -14.90 -8.56 -19.96
N TYR A 34 -16.15 -8.11 -19.81
CA TYR A 34 -16.50 -7.12 -18.80
C TYR A 34 -16.59 -7.81 -17.43
N PRO A 35 -15.75 -7.42 -16.46
CA PRO A 35 -15.68 -8.08 -15.17
C PRO A 35 -16.82 -7.61 -14.25
N THR A 36 -17.12 -8.41 -13.23
CA THR A 36 -17.82 -7.95 -12.03
C THR A 36 -16.95 -6.96 -11.25
N THR A 37 -17.52 -6.21 -10.30
CA THR A 37 -16.74 -5.26 -9.48
C THR A 37 -15.63 -5.95 -8.68
N ALA A 38 -15.89 -7.17 -8.17
CA ALA A 38 -14.89 -7.96 -7.46
C ALA A 38 -13.72 -8.37 -8.36
N GLU A 39 -14.02 -8.82 -9.58
CA GLU A 39 -12.99 -9.16 -10.59
C GLU A 39 -12.23 -7.91 -11.06
N ALA A 40 -12.92 -6.77 -11.22
CA ALA A 40 -12.30 -5.50 -11.59
C ALA A 40 -11.24 -5.06 -10.57
N LEU A 41 -11.54 -5.16 -9.27
CA LEU A 41 -10.58 -4.87 -8.21
C LEU A 41 -9.35 -5.80 -8.25
N GLN A 42 -9.54 -7.07 -8.60
CA GLN A 42 -8.43 -8.02 -8.75
C GLN A 42 -7.59 -7.70 -9.99
N PHE A 43 -8.20 -7.46 -11.15
CA PHE A 43 -7.48 -7.12 -12.37
C PHE A 43 -6.73 -5.78 -12.26
N ALA A 44 -7.29 -4.82 -11.52
CA ALA A 44 -6.64 -3.56 -11.20
C ALA A 44 -5.58 -3.67 -10.09
N GLY A 45 -5.44 -4.82 -9.41
CA GLY A 45 -4.53 -4.97 -8.27
C GLY A 45 -4.87 -4.03 -7.11
N LEU A 46 -6.16 -3.76 -6.90
CA LEU A 46 -6.71 -2.87 -5.86
C LEU A 46 -7.36 -3.66 -4.72
N ASN A 47 -7.36 -4.98 -4.77
CA ASN A 47 -7.93 -5.86 -3.74
C ASN A 47 -7.00 -6.13 -2.55
N TYR A 48 -5.99 -5.28 -2.32
CA TYR A 48 -5.10 -5.38 -1.16
C TYR A 48 -5.83 -4.95 0.13
N THR A 49 -5.34 -5.44 1.27
CA THR A 49 -5.82 -5.06 2.60
C THR A 49 -4.86 -4.06 3.22
N VAL A 50 -5.42 -3.02 3.85
CA VAL A 50 -4.65 -2.05 4.64
C VAL A 50 -4.90 -2.29 6.12
N GLU A 51 -3.84 -2.30 6.91
CA GLU A 51 -3.86 -2.39 8.37
C GLU A 51 -3.35 -1.11 9.00
N LYS A 52 -3.92 -0.77 10.16
CA LYS A 52 -3.47 0.32 11.02
C LYS A 52 -2.50 -0.24 12.06
N ARG A 53 -1.21 0.01 11.89
CA ARG A 53 -0.16 -0.54 12.76
C ARG A 53 0.43 0.52 13.70
N PRO A 54 0.72 0.19 14.97
CA PRO A 54 1.34 1.14 15.90
C PRO A 54 2.69 1.64 15.40
N LEU A 55 3.03 2.88 15.75
CA LEU A 55 4.29 3.51 15.36
C LEU A 55 5.25 3.50 16.55
N PHE A 56 6.50 3.15 16.29
CA PHE A 56 7.59 3.14 17.28
C PHE A 56 8.75 4.01 16.78
N THR A 57 9.50 4.55 17.72
CA THR A 57 10.74 5.26 17.47
C THR A 57 11.89 4.64 18.27
N LEU A 58 13.09 5.15 18.06
CA LEU A 58 14.30 4.69 18.72
C LEU A 58 14.45 5.41 20.06
N ASP A 59 14.96 4.71 21.07
CA ASP A 59 15.55 5.36 22.23
C ASP A 59 16.94 5.91 21.88
N ASN A 60 17.59 6.59 22.84
CA ASN A 60 18.90 7.17 22.59
C ASN A 60 19.96 6.13 22.21
N VAL A 61 19.94 4.95 22.84
CA VAL A 61 20.91 3.88 22.58
C VAL A 61 20.77 3.36 21.14
N ASN A 62 19.55 3.04 20.72
CA ASN A 62 19.26 2.56 19.37
C ASN A 62 19.48 3.65 18.32
N PHE A 63 19.24 4.93 18.65
CA PHE A 63 19.52 6.05 17.76
C PHE A 63 21.03 6.22 17.52
N ASP A 64 21.85 6.11 18.57
CA ASP A 64 23.30 6.16 18.45
C ASP A 64 23.86 4.96 17.65
N LEU A 65 23.31 3.76 17.86
CA LEU A 65 23.66 2.56 17.08
C LEU A 65 23.32 2.74 15.59
N LEU A 66 22.15 3.30 15.26
CA LEU A 66 21.78 3.62 13.88
C LEU A 66 22.78 4.59 13.24
N ASN A 67 23.17 5.64 13.94
CA ASN A 67 24.15 6.62 13.44
C ASN A 67 25.53 6.00 13.24
N ALA A 68 25.89 5.02 14.06
CA ALA A 68 27.13 4.26 13.95
C ALA A 68 27.06 3.13 12.89
N LEU A 69 25.93 2.94 12.21
CA LEU A 69 25.67 1.84 11.27
C LEU A 69 25.90 0.45 11.89
N ALA A 70 25.57 0.31 13.17
CA ALA A 70 25.67 -0.94 13.90
C ALA A 70 24.39 -1.79 13.75
N ASP A 71 24.56 -3.12 13.74
CA ASP A 71 23.46 -4.07 13.72
C ASP A 71 22.74 -4.15 15.08
N GLY A 72 21.50 -4.65 15.09
CA GLY A 72 20.73 -4.91 16.32
C GLY A 72 19.86 -3.76 16.82
N ILE A 73 19.45 -2.86 15.92
CA ILE A 73 18.54 -1.75 16.24
C ILE A 73 17.12 -2.30 16.42
N GLU A 74 16.55 -2.10 17.61
CA GLU A 74 15.18 -2.50 17.94
C GLU A 74 14.36 -1.28 18.38
N PRO A 75 13.46 -0.75 17.52
CA PRO A 75 12.57 0.34 17.90
C PRO A 75 11.59 -0.12 18.99
N ALA A 76 11.69 0.46 20.19
CA ALA A 76 10.87 0.06 21.34
C ALA A 76 10.11 1.22 22.00
N VAL A 77 10.33 2.46 21.57
CA VAL A 77 9.64 3.63 22.15
C VAL A 77 8.32 3.87 21.40
N PRO A 78 7.14 3.60 21.99
CA PRO A 78 5.87 3.80 21.30
C PRO A 78 5.60 5.29 21.05
N VAL A 79 5.01 5.60 19.90
CA VAL A 79 4.49 6.94 19.57
C VAL A 79 2.97 6.92 19.77
N PRO A 80 2.47 7.31 20.95
CA PRO A 80 1.06 7.13 21.29
C PRO A 80 0.16 7.96 20.38
N ASN A 81 -1.01 7.42 20.03
CA ASN A 81 -2.03 8.03 19.17
C ASN A 81 -1.65 8.22 17.69
N TYR A 82 -0.48 7.75 17.26
CA TYR A 82 -0.05 7.76 15.86
C TYR A 82 0.14 6.33 15.34
N TYR A 83 -0.24 6.10 14.09
CA TYR A 83 -0.27 4.80 13.46
C TYR A 83 0.13 4.92 12.00
N ALA A 84 0.74 3.89 11.44
CA ALA A 84 0.96 3.77 10.01
C ALA A 84 -0.18 2.97 9.36
N ASN A 85 -0.70 3.45 8.24
CA ASN A 85 -1.50 2.61 7.35
C ASN A 85 -0.53 1.82 6.46
N VAL A 86 -0.61 0.50 6.54
CA VAL A 86 0.34 -0.40 5.87
C VAL A 86 -0.42 -1.40 5.02
N ARG A 87 0.02 -1.58 3.77
CA ARG A 87 -0.43 -2.68 2.93
C ARG A 87 0.11 -4.01 3.46
N THR A 88 -0.78 -4.96 3.71
CA THR A 88 -0.38 -6.27 4.25
C THR A 88 0.33 -7.15 3.22
N ASP A 89 0.15 -6.88 1.93
CA ASP A 89 0.73 -7.65 0.85
C ASP A 89 2.12 -7.15 0.43
N THR A 90 2.47 -5.88 0.65
CA THR A 90 3.77 -5.31 0.25
C THR A 90 4.56 -4.72 1.39
N GLU A 91 3.98 -4.62 2.59
CA GLU A 91 4.54 -3.88 3.73
C GLU A 91 4.75 -2.38 3.43
N GLU A 92 4.13 -1.88 2.35
CA GLU A 92 4.22 -0.48 1.95
C GLU A 92 3.44 0.41 2.91
N VAL A 93 4.12 1.41 3.45
CA VAL A 93 3.53 2.44 4.30
C VAL A 93 2.86 3.49 3.42
N LEU A 94 1.54 3.60 3.52
CA LEU A 94 0.72 4.55 2.76
C LEU A 94 0.65 5.93 3.40
N GLY A 95 0.96 6.02 4.70
CA GLY A 95 0.98 7.28 5.45
C GLY A 95 0.77 7.09 6.95
N VAL A 96 0.97 8.17 7.70
CA VAL A 96 0.76 8.22 9.15
C VAL A 96 -0.57 8.89 9.47
N VAL A 97 -1.33 8.30 10.39
CA VAL A 97 -2.67 8.73 10.79
C VAL A 97 -2.83 8.79 12.31
N GLY A 98 -3.82 9.55 12.77
CA GLY A 98 -4.17 9.65 14.19
C GLY A 98 -5.04 8.50 14.69
N LYS A 99 -5.22 8.41 16.02
CA LYS A 99 -6.02 7.38 16.70
C LYS A 99 -7.44 7.20 16.16
N ASP A 100 -8.11 8.29 15.77
CA ASP A 100 -9.52 8.26 15.38
C ASP A 100 -9.73 7.91 13.89
N TYR A 101 -8.64 7.84 13.10
CA TYR A 101 -8.71 7.45 11.69
C TYR A 101 -9.21 6.02 11.51
N GLN A 102 -10.17 5.84 10.60
CA GLN A 102 -10.72 4.55 10.19
C GLN A 102 -10.31 4.25 8.76
N ILE A 103 -9.83 3.03 8.54
CA ILE A 103 -9.52 2.53 7.20
C ILE A 103 -10.83 2.16 6.52
N VAL A 104 -11.02 2.61 5.29
CA VAL A 104 -12.06 2.10 4.38
C VAL A 104 -11.36 1.23 3.36
N GLN A 105 -11.71 -0.06 3.32
CA GLN A 105 -11.08 -0.98 2.37
C GLN A 105 -11.63 -0.73 0.96
N ASN A 106 -10.82 -0.95 -0.07
CA ASN A 106 -11.29 -0.82 -1.46
C ASN A 106 -12.51 -1.72 -1.71
N ILE A 107 -12.51 -2.96 -1.20
CA ILE A 107 -13.67 -3.86 -1.32
C ILE A 107 -14.96 -3.28 -0.73
N GLU A 108 -14.86 -2.46 0.32
CA GLU A 108 -16.00 -1.78 0.95
C GLU A 108 -16.40 -0.55 0.14
N ALA A 109 -15.43 0.25 -0.30
CA ALA A 109 -15.65 1.45 -1.09
C ALA A 109 -16.34 1.18 -2.45
N PHE A 110 -16.18 -0.03 -2.99
CA PHE A 110 -16.77 -0.46 -4.27
C PHE A 110 -17.92 -1.48 -4.09
N SER A 111 -18.57 -1.52 -2.92
CA SER A 111 -19.66 -2.48 -2.61
C SER A 111 -21.07 -2.05 -3.08
N PHE A 112 -21.16 -1.25 -4.14
CA PHE A 112 -22.44 -0.70 -4.66
C PHE A 112 -23.30 -1.71 -5.43
#